data_AF-A0A3C2CW59-F1
#
_entry.id   AF-A0A3C2CW59-F1
#
_cell.length_a   1.000
_cell.length_b   1.000
_cell.length_c   1.000
_cell.angle_alpha   90.00
_cell.angle_beta   90.00
_cell.angle_gamma   90.00
#
_symmetry.space_group_name_H-M   'P 1'
#
loop_
_entity.id
_entity.type
_entity.pdbx_description
1 polymer ?
#
loop_
_entity_poly.entity_id
_entity_poly.type
_entity_poly.pdbx_seq_one_letter_code
_entity_poly.pdbx_strand_id
1 'polypeptide(L)'
;MVGVRAGTSLGGSVKRFVTDHSAVELMVFNRWKGWNAALLYERHMDIREFRGMEWYIGGGAHYGIWKEPKAEPPWVYKGTEDYKAYGIDFIVGLEYNFYNTNIYLSLDWKPAYNFVDFTKLWGDEASFTLRYSF
;
A
#
# COMPACT_ATOMS: atom_id res chain seq x y z
N MET A 1 -6.31 -0.01 -13.31
CA MET A 1 -7.30 -0.11 -12.23
C MET A 1 -7.05 0.98 -11.21
N VAL A 2 -8.12 1.54 -10.65
CA VAL A 2 -8.03 2.55 -9.58
C VAL A 2 -8.66 1.96 -8.32
N GLY A 3 -7.96 2.08 -7.20
CA GLY A 3 -8.29 1.50 -5.92
C GLY A 3 -8.53 2.54 -4.84
N VAL A 4 -9.43 2.23 -3.92
CA VAL A 4 -9.54 2.88 -2.62
C VAL A 4 -9.11 1.88 -1.55
N ARG A 5 -8.12 2.26 -0.76
CA ARG A 5 -7.51 1.46 0.30
C ARG A 5 -8.01 1.96 1.66
N ALA A 6 -8.50 1.04 2.47
CA ALA A 6 -8.94 1.29 3.84
C ALA A 6 -8.45 0.19 4.78
N GLY A 7 -7.79 0.59 5.86
CA GLY A 7 -7.28 -0.31 6.89
C GLY A 7 -6.56 0.50 7.98
N THR A 8 -5.30 0.17 8.26
CA THR A 8 -4.43 0.98 9.11
C THR A 8 -4.15 2.37 8.51
N SER A 9 -4.24 2.49 7.19
CA SER A 9 -4.14 3.75 6.45
C SER A 9 -5.34 3.92 5.51
N LEU A 10 -5.67 5.18 5.21
CA LEU A 10 -6.68 5.52 4.21
C LEU A 10 -5.98 6.11 2.99
N GLY A 11 -6.24 5.57 1.81
CA GLY A 11 -5.56 6.02 0.60
C GLY A 11 -6.24 5.60 -0.69
N GLY A 12 -5.62 6.02 -1.78
CA GLY A 12 -5.94 5.54 -3.11
C GLY A 12 -4.75 4.81 -3.71
N SER A 13 -5.03 3.98 -4.70
CA SER A 13 -3.99 3.34 -5.49
C SER A 13 -4.35 3.28 -6.96
N VAL A 14 -3.33 3.19 -7.81
CA VAL A 14 -3.46 3.00 -9.24
C VAL A 14 -2.57 1.84 -9.61
N LYS A 15 -3.19 0.74 -10.05
CA LYS A 15 -2.52 -0.49 -10.47
C LYS A 15 -2.61 -0.66 -11.98
N ARG A 16 -1.50 -1.01 -12.62
CA ARG A 16 -1.42 -1.31 -14.05
C ARG A 16 -0.63 -2.60 -14.28
N PHE A 17 -1.25 -3.56 -14.96
CA PHE A 17 -0.57 -4.77 -15.41
C PHE A 17 0.41 -4.44 -16.55
N VAL A 18 1.65 -4.89 -16.40
CA VAL A 18 2.73 -4.80 -17.39
C VAL A 18 2.82 -6.11 -18.17
N THR A 19 2.53 -7.22 -17.49
CA THR A 19 2.41 -8.57 -18.07
C THR A 19 1.21 -9.27 -17.44
N ASP A 20 0.85 -10.45 -17.95
CA ASP A 20 -0.25 -11.26 -17.41
C ASP A 20 -0.08 -11.62 -15.93
N HIS A 21 1.16 -11.64 -15.44
CA HIS A 21 1.47 -12.04 -14.06
C HIS A 21 2.16 -10.92 -13.27
N SER A 22 2.32 -9.71 -13.82
CA SER A 22 3.02 -8.65 -13.12
C SER A 22 2.39 -7.28 -13.32
N ALA A 23 2.25 -6.57 -12.22
CA ALA A 23 1.65 -5.26 -12.14
C ALA A 23 2.56 -4.27 -11.42
N VAL A 24 2.43 -3.00 -11.80
CA VAL A 24 2.99 -1.87 -11.08
C VAL A 24 1.84 -1.16 -10.38
N GLU A 25 1.96 -0.95 -9.07
CA GLU A 25 0.99 -0.22 -8.26
C GLU A 25 1.63 1.03 -7.66
N LEU A 26 1.00 2.18 -7.92
CA LEU A 26 1.31 3.44 -7.26
C LEU A 26 0.25 3.68 -6.19
N MET A 27 0.66 3.81 -4.94
CA MET A 27 -0.21 4.08 -3.80
C MET A 27 0.06 5.47 -3.24
N VAL A 28 -1.01 6.16 -2.85
CA VAL A 28 -0.92 7.39 -2.05
C VAL A 28 -1.90 7.28 -0.90
N PHE A 29 -1.38 7.34 0.32
CA PHE A 29 -2.18 7.15 1.53
C PHE A 29 -1.82 8.16 2.60
N ASN A 30 -2.82 8.51 3.41
CA ASN A 30 -2.64 9.34 4.57
C ASN A 30 -2.54 8.45 5.82
N ARG A 31 -1.49 8.68 6.61
CA ARG A 31 -1.30 8.02 7.91
C ARG A 31 -0.85 9.05 8.94
N TRP A 32 -1.57 9.16 10.05
CA TRP A 32 -1.34 10.15 11.11
C TRP A 32 -1.17 11.59 10.58
N LYS A 33 -2.01 11.97 9.60
CA LYS A 33 -1.98 13.29 8.95
C LYS A 33 -0.70 13.59 8.15
N GLY A 34 0.17 12.61 7.92
CA GLY A 34 1.22 12.66 6.90
C GLY A 34 0.79 11.97 5.62
N TRP A 35 1.35 12.44 4.51
CA TRP A 35 1.15 11.86 3.20
C TRP A 35 2.27 10.89 2.89
N ASN A 36 1.93 9.69 2.46
CA ASN A 36 2.85 8.67 2.01
C ASN A 36 2.52 8.31 0.56
N ALA A 37 3.57 8.15 -0.24
CA ALA A 37 3.48 7.62 -1.58
C ALA A 37 4.37 6.38 -1.66
N ALA A 38 3.86 5.30 -2.22
CA ALA A 38 4.59 4.06 -2.43
C ALA A 38 4.50 3.63 -3.89
N LEU A 39 5.59 3.11 -4.43
CA LEU A 39 5.65 2.51 -5.75
C LEU A 39 6.04 1.04 -5.57
N LEU A 40 5.15 0.15 -5.99
CA LEU A 40 5.25 -1.29 -5.79
C LEU A 40 5.28 -2.00 -7.14
N TYR A 41 6.11 -3.04 -7.22
CA TYR A 41 6.06 -4.03 -8.28
C TYR A 41 5.55 -5.34 -7.70
N GLU A 42 4.47 -5.85 -8.29
CA GLU A 42 3.70 -6.97 -7.77
C GLU A 42 3.61 -8.08 -8.80
N ARG A 43 3.74 -9.33 -8.34
CA ARG A 43 3.56 -10.52 -9.15
C ARG A 43 2.31 -11.25 -8.72
N HIS A 44 1.39 -11.47 -9.65
CA HIS A 44 0.11 -12.12 -9.46
C HIS A 44 0.18 -13.59 -9.87
N MET A 45 -0.49 -14.45 -9.10
CA MET A 45 -0.54 -15.89 -9.29
C MET A 45 -1.95 -16.41 -8.97
N ASP A 46 -2.50 -17.21 -9.88
CA ASP A 46 -3.82 -17.81 -9.71
C ASP A 46 -3.86 -18.84 -8.58
N ILE A 47 -4.97 -18.85 -7.83
CA ILE A 47 -5.30 -19.95 -6.93
C ILE A 47 -6.21 -20.93 -7.68
N ARG A 48 -5.63 -22.06 -8.10
CA ARG A 48 -6.29 -23.05 -8.98
C ARG A 48 -7.64 -23.54 -8.44
N GLU A 49 -7.76 -23.65 -7.13
CA GLU A 49 -8.93 -24.16 -6.42
C GLU A 49 -10.06 -23.13 -6.32
N PHE A 50 -9.75 -21.83 -6.40
CA PHE A 50 -10.71 -20.74 -6.23
C PHE A 50 -10.76 -19.86 -7.47
N ARG A 51 -11.76 -20.16 -8.27
CA ARG A 51 -12.12 -19.45 -9.48
C ARG A 51 -12.29 -17.94 -9.20
N GLY A 52 -11.41 -17.10 -9.75
CA GLY A 52 -11.46 -15.63 -9.59
C GLY A 52 -10.69 -15.10 -8.38
N MET A 53 -9.95 -15.96 -7.67
CA MET A 53 -9.07 -15.57 -6.58
C MET A 53 -7.61 -15.71 -7.00
N GLU A 54 -6.86 -14.63 -6.78
CA GLU A 54 -5.44 -14.53 -7.06
C GLU A 54 -4.72 -14.17 -5.76
N TRP A 55 -3.47 -14.60 -5.66
CA TRP A 55 -2.56 -14.05 -4.65
C TRP A 55 -1.47 -13.27 -5.34
N TYR A 56 -0.97 -12.26 -4.65
CA TYR A 56 0.12 -11.44 -5.16
C TYR A 56 1.16 -11.20 -4.09
N ILE A 57 2.39 -11.07 -4.56
CA ILE A 57 3.56 -10.75 -3.75
C ILE A 57 4.38 -9.72 -4.49
N GLY A 58 4.90 -8.74 -3.77
CA GLY A 58 5.60 -7.63 -4.38
C GLY A 58 6.55 -6.94 -3.42
N GLY A 59 7.29 -6.01 -3.99
CA GLY A 59 8.19 -5.15 -3.25
C GLY A 59 8.36 -3.83 -3.95
N GLY A 60 8.79 -2.83 -3.20
CA GLY A 60 8.96 -1.50 -3.73
C GLY A 60 9.57 -0.54 -2.72
N ALA A 61 9.31 0.74 -2.94
CA ALA A 61 9.80 1.78 -2.08
C ALA A 61 8.71 2.82 -1.80
N HIS A 62 8.77 3.41 -0.62
CA HIS A 62 7.91 4.52 -0.24
C HIS A 62 8.69 5.76 0.13
N TYR A 63 7.95 6.86 0.08
CA TYR A 63 8.36 8.17 0.51
C TYR A 63 7.18 8.87 1.19
N GLY A 64 7.36 9.26 2.45
CA GLY A 64 6.39 9.91 3.30
C GLY A 64 6.85 11.28 3.77
N ILE A 65 5.91 12.22 3.89
CA ILE A 65 6.14 13.56 4.39
C ILE A 65 5.06 13.90 5.44
N TRP A 66 5.49 14.38 6.60
CA TRP A 66 4.63 14.95 7.64
C TRP A 66 5.00 16.42 7.81
N LYS A 67 4.04 17.33 7.58
CA LYS A 67 4.20 18.77 7.76
C LYS A 67 3.48 19.24 9.03
N GLU A 68 4.17 20.01 9.86
CA GLU A 68 3.53 20.77 10.95
C GLU A 68 2.57 21.86 10.40
N PRO A 69 1.51 22.26 11.13
CA PRO A 69 1.26 22.03 12.57
C PRO A 69 0.22 20.92 12.84
N LYS A 70 -0.04 20.02 11.88
CA LYS A 70 -1.20 19.11 11.96
C LYS A 70 -0.87 17.68 12.37
N ALA A 71 0.37 17.21 12.23
CA ALA A 71 0.75 15.83 12.49
C ALA A 71 1.73 15.75 13.66
N GLU A 72 1.23 15.50 14.87
CA GLU A 72 2.05 15.06 16.00
C GLU A 72 1.95 13.52 16.05
N PRO A 73 2.96 12.77 15.61
CA PRO A 73 3.01 11.34 15.88
C PRO A 73 3.19 11.13 17.40
N PRO A 74 2.51 10.17 18.04
CA PRO A 74 2.56 9.94 19.50
C PRO A 74 3.96 9.72 20.11
N TRP A 75 4.97 9.45 19.28
CA TRP A 75 6.34 9.12 19.66
C TRP A 75 7.37 10.21 19.33
N VAL A 76 6.98 11.34 18.72
CA VAL A 76 7.90 12.44 18.44
C VAL A 76 7.79 13.49 19.54
N TYR A 77 8.79 13.52 20.42
CA TYR A 77 9.01 14.60 21.37
C TYR A 77 9.37 15.86 20.56
N LYS A 78 8.42 16.79 20.39
CA LYS A 78 8.61 18.16 19.84
C LYS A 78 9.62 18.24 18.67
N GLY A 79 9.22 17.80 17.49
CA GLY A 79 10.01 17.99 16.27
C GLY A 79 9.64 19.30 15.59
N THR A 80 10.46 20.34 15.74
CA THR A 80 10.36 21.65 15.06
C THR A 80 10.57 21.62 13.53
N GLU A 81 10.54 20.44 12.89
CA GLU A 81 10.99 20.25 11.50
C GLU A 81 10.12 19.24 10.73
N ASP A 82 9.99 19.46 9.42
CA ASP A 82 9.33 18.56 8.47
C ASP A 82 9.94 17.15 8.55
N TYR A 83 9.15 16.15 8.97
CA TYR A 83 9.60 14.76 9.03
C TYR A 83 9.41 14.08 7.67
N LYS A 84 10.49 13.49 7.15
CA LYS A 84 10.49 12.72 5.91
C LYS A 84 10.86 11.28 6.23
N ALA A 85 10.07 10.34 5.74
CA ALA A 85 10.39 8.93 5.81
C ALA A 85 10.55 8.34 4.43
N TYR A 86 11.54 7.47 4.27
CA TYR A 86 11.70 6.70 3.05
C TYR A 86 12.24 5.33 3.39
N GLY A 87 11.92 4.37 2.54
CA GLY A 87 12.19 2.98 2.85
C GLY A 87 11.82 2.06 1.72
N ILE A 88 11.90 0.78 2.04
CA ILE A 88 11.43 -0.29 1.18
C ILE A 88 10.15 -0.88 1.76
N ASP A 89 9.25 -1.24 0.87
CA ASP A 89 8.03 -1.94 1.17
C ASP A 89 8.11 -3.36 0.66
N PHE A 90 7.52 -4.27 1.41
CA PHE A 90 7.12 -5.58 0.92
C PHE A 90 5.60 -5.66 0.99
N ILE A 91 4.96 -6.28 0.01
CA ILE A 91 3.51 -6.48 0.01
C ILE A 91 3.17 -7.93 -0.31
N VAL A 92 2.20 -8.46 0.41
CA VAL A 92 1.58 -9.74 0.10
C VAL A 92 0.08 -9.61 0.30
N GLY A 93 -0.70 -10.15 -0.63
CA GLY A 93 -2.14 -10.04 -0.56
C GLY A 93 -2.87 -11.09 -1.36
N LEU A 94 -4.17 -11.16 -1.08
CA LEU A 94 -5.16 -11.90 -1.85
C LEU A 94 -6.03 -10.88 -2.59
N GLU A 95 -6.32 -11.16 -3.84
CA GLU A 95 -7.24 -10.37 -4.67
C GLU A 95 -8.36 -11.28 -5.16
N TYR A 96 -9.60 -10.80 -5.05
CA TYR A 96 -10.79 -11.48 -5.51
C TYR A 96 -11.45 -10.64 -6.60
N ASN A 97 -11.61 -11.24 -7.76
CA ASN A 97 -12.30 -10.69 -8.91
C ASN A 97 -13.78 -11.10 -8.87
N PHE A 98 -14.68 -10.11 -8.79
CA PHE A 98 -16.10 -10.36 -8.82
C PHE A 98 -16.56 -10.66 -10.26
N TYR A 99 -16.97 -11.91 -10.49
CA TYR A 99 -17.52 -12.38 -11.75
C TYR A 99 -18.51 -11.42 -12.40
N ASN A 100 -18.31 -11.17 -13.70
CA ASN A 100 -19.19 -10.33 -14.51
C ASN A 100 -19.28 -8.87 -14.03
N THR A 101 -18.30 -8.42 -13.26
CA THR A 101 -18.13 -7.02 -12.86
C THR A 101 -16.69 -6.58 -13.11
N ASN A 102 -16.45 -5.27 -13.14
CA ASN A 102 -15.11 -4.70 -13.19
C ASN A 102 -14.57 -4.36 -11.79
N ILE A 103 -15.06 -5.05 -10.75
CA ILE A 103 -14.73 -4.76 -9.35
C ILE A 103 -13.82 -5.86 -8.80
N TYR A 104 -12.79 -5.43 -8.08
CA TYR A 104 -11.81 -6.29 -7.44
C TYR A 104 -11.72 -5.90 -5.97
N LEU A 105 -11.67 -6.89 -5.08
CA LEU A 105 -11.43 -6.67 -3.66
C LEU A 105 -10.13 -7.36 -3.29
N SER A 106 -9.18 -6.62 -2.72
CA SER A 106 -7.99 -7.21 -2.14
C SER A 106 -7.92 -7.05 -0.63
N LEU A 107 -7.31 -8.03 0.01
CA LEU A 107 -6.83 -7.96 1.37
C LEU A 107 -5.33 -8.15 1.33
N ASP A 108 -4.59 -7.20 1.90
CA ASP A 108 -3.14 -7.21 1.82
C ASP A 108 -2.47 -6.71 3.09
N TRP A 109 -1.24 -7.19 3.24
CA TRP A 109 -0.33 -6.86 4.33
C TRP A 109 0.96 -6.31 3.73
N LYS A 110 1.33 -5.10 4.15
CA LYS A 110 2.45 -4.34 3.60
C LYS A 110 3.48 -3.95 4.67
N PRO A 111 4.31 -4.88 5.16
CA PRO A 111 5.40 -4.50 6.04
C PRO A 111 6.40 -3.60 5.32
N ALA A 112 6.86 -2.55 6.00
CA ALA A 112 7.84 -1.60 5.48
C ALA A 112 9.07 -1.51 6.39
N TYR A 113 10.22 -1.27 5.78
CA TYR A 113 11.46 -0.95 6.49
C TYR A 113 11.87 0.47 6.14
N ASN A 114 11.90 1.37 7.12
CA ASN A 114 12.34 2.74 6.91
C ASN A 114 13.84 2.88 7.20
N PHE A 115 14.53 3.67 6.38
CA PHE A 115 15.95 3.99 6.60
C PHE A 115 16.17 5.19 7.54
N VAL A 116 15.11 5.74 8.13
CA VAL A 116 15.19 6.83 9.12
C VAL A 116 15.24 6.28 10.54
N ASP A 117 16.08 6.89 11.38
CA ASP A 117 16.48 6.36 12.70
C ASP A 117 15.35 6.09 13.71
N PHE A 118 14.19 6.73 13.55
CA PHE A 118 13.11 6.67 14.55
C PHE A 118 12.05 5.58 14.29
N THR A 119 11.98 5.00 13.09
CA THR A 119 10.87 4.07 12.75
C THR A 119 11.31 2.94 11.82
N LYS A 120 12.30 2.15 12.24
CA LYS A 120 12.96 1.14 11.39
C LYS A 120 12.01 0.11 10.75
N LEU A 121 10.98 -0.35 11.46
CA LEU A 121 10.11 -1.43 10.97
C LEU A 121 8.63 -1.10 11.20
N TRP A 122 7.85 -1.05 10.12
CA TRP A 122 6.40 -0.89 10.13
C TRP A 122 5.76 -2.20 9.70
N GLY A 123 5.40 -3.05 10.66
CA GLY A 123 4.77 -4.35 10.39
C GLY A 123 3.25 -4.36 10.48
N ASP A 124 2.62 -3.24 10.84
CA ASP A 124 1.20 -3.17 11.22
C ASP A 124 0.28 -2.69 10.08
N GLU A 125 0.82 -2.57 8.87
CA GLU A 125 0.05 -2.06 7.74
C GLU A 125 -0.69 -3.19 7.01
N ALA A 126 -1.91 -3.47 7.47
CA ALA A 126 -2.87 -4.33 6.78
C ALA A 126 -4.02 -3.48 6.25
N SER A 127 -4.55 -3.80 5.08
CA SER A 127 -5.68 -3.05 4.50
C SER A 127 -6.51 -3.88 3.55
N PHE A 128 -7.75 -3.44 3.37
CA PHE A 128 -8.61 -3.85 2.28
C PHE A 128 -8.55 -2.79 1.18
N THR A 129 -8.46 -3.22 -0.07
CA THR A 129 -8.47 -2.31 -1.21
C THR A 129 -9.58 -2.72 -2.16
N LEU A 130 -10.52 -1.81 -2.44
CA LEU A 130 -11.54 -2.00 -3.45
C LEU A 130 -11.07 -1.31 -4.73
N ARG A 131 -10.88 -2.06 -5.82
CA ARG A 131 -10.43 -1.54 -7.12
C ARG A 131 -11.49 -1.68 -8.20
N TYR A 132 -11.52 -0.71 -9.10
CA TYR A 132 -12.30 -0.73 -10.32
C TYR A 132 -11.37 -0.76 -11.54
N SER A 133 -11.64 -1.68 -12.46
CA SER A 133 -10.97 -1.75 -13.77
C SER A 133 -11.79 -1.00 -14.82
N PHE A 134 -11.11 -0.21 -15.64
CA PHE A 134 -11.71 0.48 -16.78
C PHE A 134 -11.37 -0.27 -18.06
#